data_AF-A0A832N8I4-F1
#
_entry.id   AF-A0A832N8I4-F1
#
_cell.length_a   1.000
_cell.length_b   1.000
_cell.length_c   1.000
_cell.angle_alpha   90.00
_cell.angle_beta   90.00
_cell.angle_gamma   90.00
#
_symmetry.space_group_name_H-M   'P 1'
#
loop_
_entity.id
_entity.type
_entity.pdbx_description
1 polymer ?
#
loop_
_entity_poly.entity_id
_entity_poly.type
_entity_poly.pdbx_seq_one_letter_code
_entity_poly.pdbx_strand_id
1 'polypeptide(L)' 'HGIERRLEALSPYRVLERGYSLLLRRDGHLVDRVGKVKPGERVDIRLADGRLEALIEGIEPQSR' A
#
# COMPACT_ATOMS: atom_id res chain seq x y z
N HIS A 1 -4.58 -9.41 -29.86
CA HIS A 1 -3.76 -10.06 -28.82
C HIS A 1 -3.04 -9.00 -28.00
N GLY A 2 -3.50 -8.73 -26.77
CA GLY A 2 -2.60 -8.22 -25.73
C GLY A 2 -2.97 -6.96 -24.95
N ILE A 3 -4.20 -6.43 -25.03
CA ILE A 3 -4.59 -5.26 -24.20
C ILE A 3 -5.80 -5.52 -23.29
N GLU A 4 -6.16 -6.79 -23.07
CA GLU A 4 -7.40 -7.20 -22.37
C GLU A 4 -7.17 -7.76 -20.96
N ARG A 5 -6.23 -7.23 -20.16
CA ARG A 5 -6.01 -7.80 -18.80
C ARG A 5 -5.63 -6.85 -17.68
N ARG A 6 -5.88 -5.54 -17.84
CA ARG A 6 -5.58 -4.59 -16.75
C ARG A 6 -6.51 -3.39 -16.67
N LEU A 7 -7.74 -3.49 -17.17
CA LEU A 7 -8.69 -2.37 -17.16
C LEU A 7 -10.02 -2.63 -16.40
N GLU A 8 -10.32 -3.85 -15.95
CA GLU A 8 -11.55 -4.12 -15.18
C GLU A 8 -11.38 -4.13 -13.64
N ALA A 9 -10.17 -3.90 -13.13
CA ALA A 9 -9.89 -3.76 -11.69
C ALA A 9 -9.75 -2.28 -11.25
N LEU A 10 -10.14 -1.33 -12.11
CA LEU A 10 -9.94 0.11 -11.94
C LEU A 10 -11.07 0.81 -11.17
N SER A 11 -11.43 0.26 -10.01
CA SER A 11 -11.95 1.10 -8.94
C SER A 11 -11.08 0.85 -7.72
N PRO A 12 -9.97 1.58 -7.54
CA PRO A 12 -9.11 1.51 -6.34
C PRO A 12 -9.91 1.64 -5.03
N TYR A 13 -11.11 2.25 -5.08
CA TYR A 13 -12.05 2.32 -3.97
C TYR A 13 -12.68 0.97 -3.58
N ARG A 14 -12.97 0.08 -4.53
CA ARG A 14 -13.57 -1.24 -4.25
C ARG A 14 -12.61 -2.22 -3.58
N VAL A 15 -11.32 -1.96 -3.63
CA VAL A 15 -10.31 -2.73 -2.90
C VAL A 15 -10.34 -2.34 -1.42
N LEU A 16 -10.43 -1.04 -1.10
CA LEU A 16 -10.53 -0.57 0.30
C LEU A 16 -11.80 -1.09 1.00
N GLU A 17 -12.95 -1.16 0.29
CA GLU A 17 -14.21 -1.67 0.85
C GLU A 17 -14.19 -3.17 1.23
N ARG A 18 -13.21 -3.94 0.74
CA ARG A 18 -13.04 -5.35 1.12
C ARG A 18 -12.12 -5.54 2.33
N GLY A 19 -11.83 -4.46 3.06
CA GLY A 19 -10.97 -4.48 4.24
C GLY A 19 -9.47 -4.37 3.92
N TYR A 20 -9.11 -3.89 2.73
CA TYR A 20 -7.71 -3.63 2.37
C TYR A 20 -7.30 -2.21 2.78
N SER A 21 -6.00 -2.00 2.96
CA SER A 21 -5.41 -0.71 3.27
C SER A 21 -4.36 -0.31 2.24
N LEU A 22 -4.12 0.99 2.10
CA LEU A 22 -3.05 1.54 1.27
C LEU A 22 -1.95 2.10 2.16
N LEU A 23 -0.73 1.59 1.98
CA LEU A 23 0.44 2.11 2.69
C LEU A 23 1.12 3.19 1.86
N LEU A 24 1.27 4.38 2.43
CA LEU A 24 1.87 5.56 1.81
C LEU A 24 3.05 6.02 2.66
N ARG A 25 4.10 6.51 2.04
CA ARG A 25 5.14 7.28 2.74
C ARG A 25 4.59 8.66 3.10
N ARG A 26 5.31 9.39 3.96
CA ARG A 26 4.97 10.78 4.32
C ARG A 26 4.91 11.75 3.12
N ASP A 27 5.64 11.45 2.05
CA ASP A 27 5.59 12.22 0.80
C ASP A 27 4.35 11.91 -0.06
N GLY A 28 3.49 10.98 0.37
CA GLY A 28 2.29 10.54 -0.33
C GLY A 28 2.54 9.45 -1.37
N HIS A 29 3.76 8.93 -1.50
CA HIS A 29 4.07 7.86 -2.44
C HIS A 29 3.64 6.48 -1.93
N LEU A 30 3.09 5.67 -2.83
CA LEU A 30 2.65 4.31 -2.53
C LEU A 30 3.83 3.37 -2.22
N VAL A 31 3.72 2.67 -1.09
CA VAL A 31 4.61 1.59 -0.68
C VAL A 31 4.01 0.26 -1.16
N ASP A 32 4.47 -0.21 -2.31
CA ASP A 32 4.03 -1.48 -2.93
C ASP A 32 5.04 -2.63 -2.74
N ARG A 33 6.22 -2.35 -2.16
CA ARG A 33 7.28 -3.30 -1.87
C ARG A 33 7.97 -2.94 -0.57
N VAL A 34 8.36 -3.96 0.19
CA VAL A 34 9.02 -3.81 1.49
C VAL A 34 10.31 -2.98 1.45
N GLY A 35 11.06 -3.02 0.35
CA GLY A 35 12.31 -2.25 0.20
C GLY A 35 12.14 -0.74 -0.04
N LYS A 36 10.91 -0.22 -0.14
CA LYS A 36 10.64 1.22 -0.30
C LYS A 36 10.58 1.99 1.02
N VAL A 37 10.64 1.29 2.15
CA VAL A 37 10.65 1.86 3.49
C VAL A 37 11.83 1.31 4.28
N LYS A 38 12.13 1.92 5.44
CA LYS A 38 13.19 1.49 6.35
C LYS A 38 12.68 1.42 7.79
N PRO A 39 13.27 0.60 8.68
CA PRO A 39 12.99 0.69 10.11
C PRO A 39 13.23 2.12 10.64
N GLY A 40 12.38 2.58 11.53
CA GLY A 40 12.33 3.96 12.03
C GLY A 40 11.62 4.95 11.10
N GLU A 41 11.15 4.53 9.93
CA GLU A 41 10.42 5.41 9.01
C GLU A 41 8.94 5.50 9.39
N ARG A 42 8.37 6.72 9.32
CA ARG A 42 6.93 6.95 9.50
C ARG A 42 6.18 6.85 8.18
N VAL A 43 5.06 6.15 8.21
CA VAL A 43 4.18 5.89 7.07
C VAL A 43 2.72 6.18 7.43
N ASP A 44 1.92 6.46 6.41
CA ASP A 44 0.48 6.63 6.52
C ASP A 44 -0.22 5.39 5.96
N ILE A 45 -1.15 4.83 6.71
CA ILE A 45 -2.06 3.77 6.25
C ILE A 45 -3.41 4.42 5.96
N ARG A 46 -3.92 4.29 4.74
CA ARG A 46 -5.29 4.70 4.40
C ARG A 46 -6.24 3.51 4.38
N LEU A 47 -7.37 3.69 5.03
CA LEU A 47 -8.50 2.78 5.09
C LEU A 47 -9.69 3.43 4.38
N ALA A 48 -10.80 2.68 4.25
CA ALA A 48 -12.03 3.21 3.66
C ALA A 48 -12.63 4.37 4.49
N ASP A 49 -12.42 4.34 5.81
CA ASP A 49 -13.05 5.21 6.80
C ASP A 49 -12.07 6.19 7.48
N GLY A 50 -10.78 6.16 7.10
CA GLY A 50 -9.81 7.05 7.72
C GLY A 50 -8.35 6.81 7.36
N ARG A 51 -7.48 7.34 8.21
CA ARG A 51 -6.02 7.24 8.11
C ARG A 51 -5.43 6.91 9.47
N LEU A 52 -4.40 6.07 9.46
CA LEU A 52 -3.55 5.78 10.61
C LEU A 52 -2.12 6.20 10.29
N GLU A 53 -1.37 6.63 11.30
CA GLU A 53 0.08 6.80 11.23
C GLU A 53 0.75 5.59 11.86
N ALA A 54 1.82 5.09 11.24
CA ALA A 54 2.60 3.97 11.77
C ALA A 54 4.11 4.23 11.66
N LEU A 55 4.86 3.58 12.55
CA LEU A 55 6.32 3.53 12.53
C LEU A 55 6.75 2.13 12.10
N ILE A 56 7.64 2.03 11.12
CA ILE A 56 8.19 0.73 10.71
C ILE A 56 9.20 0.28 11.77
N GLU A 57 8.91 -0.82 12.47
CA GLU A 57 9.83 -1.37 13.48
C GLU A 57 10.84 -2.36 12.87
N GLY A 58 10.41 -3.11 11.84
CA GLY A 58 11.23 -4.13 11.19
C GLY A 58 10.76 -4.40 9.76
N ILE A 59 11.65 -4.97 8.96
CA ILE A 59 11.36 -5.37 7.59
C ILE A 59 11.93 -6.76 7.37
N GLU A 60 11.08 -7.70 7.00
CA GLU A 60 11.45 -9.07 6.66
C GLU A 60 11.07 -9.33 5.19
N PRO A 61 12.03 -9.20 4.26
CA PRO A 61 11.78 -9.55 2.87
C PRO A 61 11.53 -11.05 2.76
N GLN A 62 10.40 -11.43 2.18
CA GLN A 62 10.16 -12.82 1.85
C GLN A 62 10.91 -13.17 0.55
N SER A 63 11.92 -14.03 0.64
CA SER A 63 12.57 -14.61 -0.54
C SER A 63 11.58 -15.55 -1.23
N ARG A 64 11.34 -15.32 -2.52
CA ARG A 64 10.55 -16.20 -3.38
C ARG A 64 11.45 -17.13 -4.17
#